data_AF-A0A3E4UXQ9-F1
#
_entry.id   AF-A0A3E4UXQ9-F1
#
_cell.length_a   1.000
_cell.length_b   1.000
_cell.length_c   1.000
_cell.angle_alpha   90.00
_cell.angle_beta   90.00
_cell.angle_gamma   90.00
#
_symmetry.space_group_name_H-M   'P 1'
#
loop_
_entity.id
_entity.type
_entity.pdbx_description
1 polymer ?
#
loop_
_entity_poly.entity_id
_entity_poly.type
_entity_poly.pdbx_seq_one_letter_code
_entity_poly.pdbx_strand_id
1 'polypeptide(L)'
;DNWESVLDELDEKHRESVLDELDEKHIEKEFFSQLEGIYSGLLQTLINKSYGGNDWVIQNCLACSEIEKSFMALFIAIQIIRTKSFRDNLRDMITKTYQTLAYKSQMNNEDALPKEAFECEVNPDFVKLQHSSMILDEEMAVGIAETLCNHIWVMYVNKTEYPFYTSDNPVATIPHKHDKYMSYGGFNSEGVEIVFPITPKLLLAMYEKTTYDKLFSDRQFYALTSKDMVDYFNCQQVYHSYRCVFSGKTNFELAEKMCKEQPELQEYQSHIEVG
;
A
#
# COMPACT_ATOMS: atom_id res chain seq x y z
N ASP A 1 -32.76 25.55 27.67
CA ASP A 1 -32.93 24.10 27.89
C ASP A 1 -33.44 23.32 26.68
N ASN A 2 -34.08 23.92 25.66
CA ASN A 2 -34.59 23.17 24.48
C ASN A 2 -33.97 23.59 23.14
N TRP A 3 -32.95 24.45 23.16
CA TRP A 3 -32.25 24.92 21.94
C TRP A 3 -30.88 24.29 21.80
N GLU A 4 -30.17 24.04 22.91
CA GLU A 4 -28.91 23.29 22.92
C GLU A 4 -29.14 21.83 22.49
N SER A 5 -30.19 21.15 22.96
CA SER A 5 -30.47 19.78 22.52
C SER A 5 -30.88 19.68 21.05
N VAL A 6 -31.55 20.71 20.51
CA VAL A 6 -31.94 20.75 19.09
C VAL A 6 -30.74 21.07 18.19
N LEU A 7 -29.79 21.88 18.68
CA LEU A 7 -28.53 22.15 17.98
C LEU A 7 -27.60 20.92 18.02
N ASP A 8 -27.53 20.22 19.15
CA ASP A 8 -26.78 18.96 19.27
C ASP A 8 -27.42 17.85 18.39
N GLU A 9 -28.75 17.72 18.36
CA GLU A 9 -29.44 16.76 17.46
C GLU A 9 -29.29 17.12 15.97
N LEU A 10 -29.24 18.41 15.62
CA LEU A 10 -29.00 18.86 14.24
C LEU A 10 -27.54 18.62 13.81
N ASP A 11 -26.59 18.80 14.71
CA ASP A 11 -25.16 18.51 14.48
C ASP A 11 -24.94 16.99 14.37
N GLU A 12 -25.58 16.20 15.22
CA GLU A 12 -25.51 14.74 15.22
C GLU A 12 -26.14 14.13 13.95
N LYS A 13 -27.32 14.62 13.53
CA LYS A 13 -27.96 14.17 12.29
C LYS A 13 -27.20 14.60 11.04
N HIS A 14 -26.59 15.79 11.06
CA HIS A 14 -25.72 16.23 9.97
C HIS A 14 -24.46 15.38 9.90
N ARG A 15 -23.87 15.03 11.06
CA ARG A 15 -22.74 14.12 11.17
C ARG A 15 -23.05 12.72 10.69
N GLU A 16 -24.20 12.15 11.06
CA GLU A 16 -24.67 10.85 10.55
C GLU A 16 -24.82 10.88 9.03
N SER A 17 -25.43 11.93 8.48
CA SER A 17 -25.57 12.09 7.02
C SER A 17 -24.21 12.16 6.30
N VAL A 18 -23.24 12.89 6.86
CA VAL A 18 -21.87 12.96 6.32
C VAL A 18 -21.15 11.62 6.44
N LEU A 19 -21.34 10.89 7.55
CA LEU A 19 -20.77 9.56 7.74
C LEU A 19 -21.38 8.51 6.80
N ASP A 20 -22.65 8.65 6.43
CA ASP A 20 -23.34 7.82 5.44
C ASP A 20 -22.85 8.11 4.00
N GLU A 21 -22.65 9.38 3.63
CA GLU A 21 -22.05 9.75 2.34
C GLU A 21 -20.58 9.32 2.24
N LEU A 22 -19.86 9.32 3.36
CA LEU A 22 -18.47 8.86 3.44
C LEU A 22 -18.34 7.38 3.81
N ASP A 23 -19.45 6.63 3.78
CA ASP A 23 -19.41 5.19 3.95
C ASP A 23 -18.58 4.54 2.84
N GLU A 24 -17.76 3.53 3.19
CA GLU A 24 -16.86 2.86 2.24
C GLU A 24 -17.65 2.38 1.00
N LYS A 25 -18.87 1.87 1.20
CA LYS A 25 -19.72 1.40 0.11
C LYS A 25 -20.17 2.51 -0.83
N HIS A 26 -20.39 3.73 -0.32
CA HIS A 26 -20.76 4.87 -1.13
C HIS A 26 -19.57 5.30 -2.00
N ILE A 27 -18.39 5.42 -1.41
CA ILE A 27 -17.15 5.77 -2.12
C ILE A 27 -16.83 4.72 -3.21
N GLU A 28 -16.89 3.43 -2.89
CA GLU A 28 -16.68 2.35 -3.88
C GLU A 28 -17.64 2.46 -5.06
N LYS A 29 -18.92 2.70 -4.77
CA LYS A 29 -19.96 2.70 -5.80
C LYS A 29 -19.94 3.96 -6.65
N GLU A 30 -19.84 5.13 -6.05
CA GLU A 30 -20.04 6.40 -6.76
C GLU A 30 -18.73 6.96 -7.35
N PHE A 31 -17.59 6.71 -6.70
CA PHE A 31 -16.29 7.20 -7.16
C PHE A 31 -15.49 6.12 -7.91
N PHE A 32 -15.21 4.97 -7.26
CA PHE A 32 -14.29 3.99 -7.84
C PHE A 32 -14.85 3.17 -9.01
N SER A 33 -16.17 2.93 -9.05
CA SER A 33 -16.79 2.18 -10.16
C SER A 33 -16.56 2.84 -11.52
N GLN A 34 -16.47 4.18 -11.57
CA GLN A 34 -16.23 4.93 -12.80
C GLN A 34 -14.80 4.74 -13.31
N LEU A 35 -13.86 4.57 -12.37
CA LEU A 35 -12.43 4.38 -12.66
C LEU A 35 -12.09 2.94 -13.04
N GLU A 36 -12.90 1.96 -12.62
CA GLU A 36 -12.64 0.54 -12.81
C GLU A 36 -12.51 0.15 -14.29
N GLY A 37 -13.34 0.72 -15.17
CA GLY A 37 -13.26 0.45 -16.61
C GLY A 37 -11.95 0.92 -17.23
N ILE A 38 -11.48 2.12 -16.86
CA ILE A 38 -10.22 2.69 -17.34
C ILE A 38 -9.05 1.87 -16.79
N TYR A 39 -9.07 1.55 -15.50
CA TYR A 39 -8.05 0.76 -14.84
C TYR A 39 -7.92 -0.64 -15.45
N SER A 40 -9.05 -1.34 -15.65
CA SER A 40 -9.10 -2.66 -16.26
C SER A 40 -8.55 -2.63 -17.69
N GLY A 41 -8.94 -1.63 -18.48
CA GLY A 41 -8.41 -1.43 -19.84
C GLY A 41 -6.89 -1.23 -19.86
N LEU A 42 -6.36 -0.44 -18.92
CA LEU A 42 -4.92 -0.22 -18.79
C LEU A 42 -4.18 -1.49 -18.35
N LEU A 43 -4.68 -2.22 -17.34
CA LEU A 43 -4.12 -3.51 -16.92
C LEU A 43 -4.04 -4.49 -18.09
N GLN A 44 -5.14 -4.64 -18.85
CA GLN A 44 -5.17 -5.53 -20.01
C GLN A 44 -4.17 -5.10 -21.08
N THR A 45 -3.98 -3.80 -21.27
CA THR A 45 -2.96 -3.28 -22.18
C THR A 45 -1.56 -3.71 -21.75
N LEU A 46 -1.20 -3.56 -20.46
CA LEU A 46 0.11 -3.97 -19.95
C LEU A 46 0.30 -5.50 -20.03
N ILE A 47 -0.74 -6.26 -19.70
CA ILE A 47 -0.73 -7.73 -19.79
C ILE A 47 -0.48 -8.17 -21.24
N ASN A 48 -1.21 -7.61 -22.20
CA ASN A 48 -1.06 -7.96 -23.61
C ASN A 48 0.32 -7.58 -24.16
N LYS A 49 0.88 -6.43 -23.74
CA LYS A 49 2.24 -6.01 -24.13
C LYS A 49 3.33 -6.94 -23.64
N SER A 50 3.09 -7.74 -22.60
CA SER A 50 4.06 -8.75 -22.15
C SER A 50 4.21 -9.91 -23.14
N TYR A 51 3.21 -10.14 -24.02
CA TYR A 51 3.14 -11.29 -24.94
C TYR A 51 3.51 -12.62 -24.29
N GLY A 52 3.10 -12.83 -23.04
CA GLY A 52 3.41 -14.05 -22.29
C GLY A 52 4.90 -14.31 -22.05
N GLY A 53 5.73 -13.26 -22.13
CA GLY A 53 7.18 -13.36 -21.91
C GLY A 53 7.95 -13.84 -23.14
N ASN A 54 7.45 -13.50 -24.33
CA ASN A 54 8.18 -13.69 -25.58
C ASN A 54 9.59 -13.06 -25.49
N ASP A 55 10.63 -13.81 -25.85
CA ASP A 55 12.03 -13.35 -25.69
C ASP A 55 12.36 -12.11 -26.53
N TRP A 56 11.78 -12.00 -27.74
CA TRP A 56 11.96 -10.82 -28.57
C TRP A 56 11.35 -9.58 -27.92
N VAL A 57 10.14 -9.69 -27.36
CA VAL A 57 9.49 -8.60 -26.64
C VAL A 57 10.30 -8.19 -25.42
N ILE A 58 10.79 -9.17 -24.64
CA ILE A 58 11.60 -8.90 -23.44
C ILE A 58 12.88 -8.11 -23.79
N GLN A 59 13.50 -8.40 -24.93
CA GLN A 59 14.76 -7.79 -25.33
C GLN A 59 14.62 -6.47 -26.10
N ASN A 60 13.46 -6.21 -26.71
CA ASN A 60 13.33 -5.13 -27.71
C ASN A 60 12.18 -4.16 -27.43
N CYS A 61 11.30 -4.42 -26.47
CA CYS A 61 10.12 -3.60 -26.20
C CYS A 61 10.14 -3.00 -24.80
N LEU A 62 9.61 -1.78 -24.70
CA LEU A 62 9.27 -1.19 -23.41
C LEU A 62 7.95 -1.78 -22.89
N ALA A 63 7.87 -1.94 -21.57
CA ALA A 63 6.69 -2.46 -20.87
C ALA A 63 5.47 -1.54 -20.99
N CYS A 64 5.71 -0.23 -21.01
CA CYS A 64 4.68 0.78 -21.15
C CYS A 64 5.25 2.08 -21.73
N SER A 65 4.37 2.98 -22.18
CA SER A 65 4.69 4.37 -22.46
C SER A 65 4.76 5.20 -21.17
N GLU A 66 5.24 6.45 -21.26
CA GLU A 66 5.20 7.38 -20.11
C GLU A 66 3.76 7.65 -19.66
N ILE A 67 2.83 7.82 -20.60
CA ILE A 67 1.43 8.11 -20.30
C ILE A 67 0.79 6.94 -19.54
N GLU A 68 1.01 5.71 -20.01
CA GLU A 68 0.54 4.50 -19.33
C GLU A 68 1.18 4.33 -17.95
N LYS A 69 2.47 4.68 -17.80
CA LYS A 69 3.18 4.70 -16.52
C LYS A 69 2.52 5.66 -15.55
N SER A 70 2.25 6.90 -15.97
CA SER A 70 1.58 7.92 -15.14
C SER A 70 0.17 7.50 -14.70
N PHE A 71 -0.65 6.97 -15.62
CA PHE A 71 -1.98 6.48 -15.24
C PHE A 71 -1.91 5.28 -14.30
N MET A 72 -1.00 4.33 -14.56
CA MET A 72 -0.85 3.16 -13.69
C MET A 72 -0.35 3.57 -12.30
N ALA A 73 0.57 4.53 -12.20
CA ALA A 73 1.04 5.06 -10.92
C ALA A 73 -0.11 5.68 -10.10
N LEU A 74 -1.00 6.43 -10.75
CA LEU A 74 -2.20 6.97 -10.10
C LEU A 74 -3.13 5.86 -9.60
N PHE A 75 -3.36 4.82 -10.40
CA PHE A 75 -4.18 3.69 -9.94
C PHE A 75 -3.55 2.93 -8.78
N ILE A 76 -2.23 2.72 -8.80
CA ILE A 76 -1.50 2.09 -7.70
C ILE A 76 -1.57 2.96 -6.44
N ALA A 77 -1.42 4.29 -6.57
CA ALA A 77 -1.59 5.23 -5.46
C ALA A 77 -2.99 5.10 -4.82
N ILE A 78 -4.04 5.07 -5.65
CA ILE A 78 -5.41 4.85 -5.19
C ILE A 78 -5.54 3.48 -4.50
N GLN A 79 -4.94 2.42 -5.06
CA GLN A 79 -4.95 1.09 -4.43
C GLN A 79 -4.34 1.12 -3.04
N ILE A 80 -3.19 1.80 -2.87
CA ILE A 80 -2.51 1.95 -1.57
C ILE A 80 -3.44 2.62 -0.56
N ILE A 81 -3.98 3.79 -0.91
CA ILE A 81 -4.80 4.61 -0.01
C ILE A 81 -6.05 3.84 0.41
N ARG A 82 -6.69 3.08 -0.48
CA ARG A 82 -7.93 2.34 -0.21
C ARG A 82 -7.79 1.22 0.83
N THR A 83 -6.60 0.70 1.08
CA THR A 83 -6.44 -0.50 1.89
C THR A 83 -6.81 -0.30 3.36
N LYS A 84 -7.27 -1.38 4.01
CA LYS A 84 -7.44 -1.39 5.47
C LYS A 84 -6.11 -1.22 6.22
N SER A 85 -5.02 -1.73 5.64
CA SER A 85 -3.66 -1.52 6.15
C SER A 85 -3.33 -0.02 6.24
N PHE A 86 -3.65 0.76 5.20
CA PHE A 86 -3.47 2.21 5.21
C PHE A 86 -4.28 2.90 6.32
N ARG A 87 -5.55 2.52 6.49
CA ARG A 87 -6.41 3.07 7.56
C ARG A 87 -5.88 2.77 8.96
N ASP A 88 -5.44 1.54 9.20
CA ASP A 88 -4.91 1.16 10.50
C ASP A 88 -3.56 1.85 10.78
N ASN A 89 -2.72 2.04 9.75
CA ASN A 89 -1.51 2.86 9.88
C ASN A 89 -1.83 4.32 10.21
N LEU A 90 -2.90 4.89 9.63
CA LEU A 90 -3.39 6.23 9.97
C LEU A 90 -3.84 6.30 11.44
N ARG A 91 -4.62 5.33 11.92
CA ARG A 91 -5.00 5.22 13.34
C ARG A 91 -3.77 5.21 14.24
N ASP A 92 -2.79 4.38 13.91
CA ASP A 92 -1.60 4.20 14.72
C ASP A 92 -0.71 5.46 14.72
N MET A 93 -0.58 6.14 13.57
CA MET A 93 0.09 7.43 13.46
C MET A 93 -0.56 8.48 14.35
N ILE A 94 -1.89 8.63 14.27
CA ILE A 94 -2.64 9.58 15.09
C ILE A 94 -2.46 9.25 16.58
N THR A 95 -2.62 7.97 16.95
CA THR A 95 -2.47 7.49 18.33
C THR A 95 -1.08 7.82 18.89
N LYS A 96 -0.01 7.45 18.17
CA LYS A 96 1.36 7.68 18.61
C LYS A 96 1.73 9.16 18.62
N THR A 97 1.12 9.98 17.76
CA THR A 97 1.29 11.44 17.78
C THR A 97 0.68 12.02 19.05
N TYR A 98 -0.55 11.63 19.41
CA TYR A 98 -1.18 12.07 20.65
C TYR A 98 -0.40 11.65 21.90
N GLN A 99 0.05 10.38 21.98
CA GLN A 99 0.91 9.91 23.06
C GLN A 99 2.19 10.75 23.19
N THR A 100 2.81 11.08 22.05
CA THR A 100 4.02 11.90 22.01
C THR A 100 3.75 13.32 22.50
N LEU A 101 2.64 13.94 22.08
CA LEU A 101 2.26 15.28 22.53
C LEU A 101 1.93 15.31 24.03
N ALA A 102 1.22 14.29 24.54
CA ALA A 102 0.91 14.14 25.95
C ALA A 102 2.19 14.02 26.80
N TYR A 103 3.12 13.16 26.37
CA TYR A 103 4.45 13.05 26.99
C TYR A 103 5.22 14.38 26.94
N LYS A 104 5.30 15.01 25.76
CA LYS A 104 6.00 16.29 25.57
C LYS A 104 5.42 17.43 26.42
N SER A 105 4.12 17.39 26.73
CA SER A 105 3.48 18.36 27.62
C SER A 105 3.99 18.32 29.06
N GLN A 106 4.58 17.19 29.50
CA GLN A 106 5.09 16.98 30.84
C GLN A 106 6.62 17.10 30.95
N MET A 107 7.34 17.38 29.86
CA MET A 107 8.82 17.31 29.82
C MET A 107 9.56 18.22 30.82
N ASN A 108 8.87 19.22 31.38
CA ASN A 108 9.44 20.09 32.42
C ASN A 108 9.01 19.71 33.85
N ASN A 109 8.36 18.55 34.04
CA ASN A 109 7.90 18.06 35.32
C ASN A 109 8.85 16.98 35.84
N GLU A 110 9.28 17.08 37.11
CA GLU A 110 10.13 16.08 37.75
C GLU A 110 9.45 14.71 37.86
N ASP A 111 8.11 14.67 37.86
CA ASP A 111 7.28 13.47 37.92
C ASP A 111 6.73 13.03 36.54
N ALA A 112 7.43 13.36 35.44
CA ALA A 112 6.98 13.01 34.10
C ALA A 112 6.84 11.49 33.92
N LEU A 113 5.68 11.05 33.43
CA LEU A 113 5.45 9.65 33.09
C LEU A 113 6.17 9.29 31.78
N PRO A 114 6.64 8.04 31.61
CA PRO A 114 7.19 7.59 30.34
C PRO A 114 6.12 7.58 29.25
N LYS A 115 6.51 7.71 27.97
CA LYS A 115 5.59 7.78 26.83
C LYS A 115 4.63 6.58 26.78
N GLU A 116 5.12 5.41 27.15
CA GLU A 116 4.38 4.15 27.13
C GLU A 116 3.31 4.08 28.22
N ALA A 117 3.34 4.96 29.23
CA ALA A 117 2.29 5.04 30.25
C ALA A 117 1.03 5.78 29.78
N PHE A 118 1.08 6.44 28.62
CA PHE A 118 -0.08 7.10 28.03
C PHE A 118 -0.84 6.12 27.13
N GLU A 119 -1.93 5.56 27.63
CA GLU A 119 -2.89 4.88 26.78
C GLU A 119 -3.75 5.93 26.05
N CYS A 120 -3.57 6.05 24.74
CA CYS A 120 -4.41 6.90 23.90
C CYS A 120 -5.26 6.01 23.00
N GLU A 121 -6.56 6.24 23.02
CA GLU A 121 -7.50 5.59 22.10
C GLU A 121 -8.07 6.67 21.17
N VAL A 122 -8.01 6.42 19.86
CA VAL A 122 -8.55 7.34 18.85
C VAL A 122 -9.94 6.87 18.48
N ASN A 123 -10.89 7.81 18.43
CA ASN A 123 -12.26 7.52 18.00
C ASN A 123 -12.26 6.86 16.59
N PRO A 124 -12.81 5.64 16.44
CA PRO A 124 -12.84 4.93 15.16
C PRO A 124 -13.56 5.70 14.04
N ASP A 125 -14.62 6.44 14.35
CA ASP A 125 -15.37 7.24 13.37
C ASP A 125 -14.55 8.41 12.86
N PHE A 126 -13.69 8.98 13.72
CA PHE A 126 -12.73 10.01 13.30
C PHE A 126 -11.71 9.43 12.32
N VAL A 127 -11.16 8.24 12.60
CA VAL A 127 -10.22 7.57 11.66
C VAL A 127 -10.92 7.25 10.34
N LYS A 128 -12.15 6.74 10.38
CA LYS A 128 -12.95 6.47 9.18
C LYS A 128 -13.15 7.74 8.36
N LEU A 129 -13.54 8.84 8.99
CA LEU A 129 -13.75 10.13 8.34
C LEU A 129 -12.47 10.65 7.68
N GLN A 130 -11.34 10.62 8.40
CA GLN A 130 -10.05 11.07 7.87
C GLN A 130 -9.59 10.20 6.71
N HIS A 131 -9.75 8.88 6.81
CA HIS A 131 -9.41 7.95 5.73
C HIS A 131 -10.26 8.19 4.48
N SER A 132 -11.58 8.34 4.63
CA SER A 132 -12.48 8.69 3.53
C SER A 132 -12.11 10.03 2.89
N SER A 133 -11.73 11.03 3.68
CA SER A 133 -11.24 12.31 3.16
C SER A 133 -9.96 12.15 2.34
N MET A 134 -9.02 11.32 2.79
CA MET A 134 -7.77 11.05 2.06
C MET A 134 -7.99 10.27 0.76
N ILE A 135 -9.00 9.39 0.72
CA ILE A 135 -9.38 8.67 -0.50
C ILE A 135 -9.87 9.64 -1.58
N LEU A 136 -10.64 10.65 -1.19
CA LEU A 136 -11.23 11.65 -2.08
C LEU A 136 -10.28 12.82 -2.37
N ASP A 137 -9.11 12.83 -1.75
CA ASP A 137 -8.08 13.86 -1.94
C ASP A 137 -7.21 13.52 -3.17
N GLU A 138 -7.45 14.25 -4.26
CA GLU A 138 -6.69 14.12 -5.50
C GLU A 138 -5.20 14.43 -5.29
N GLU A 139 -4.85 15.40 -4.44
CA GLU A 139 -3.45 15.79 -4.22
C GLU A 139 -2.67 14.67 -3.54
N MET A 140 -3.29 13.96 -2.59
CA MET A 140 -2.69 12.81 -1.92
C MET A 140 -2.36 11.69 -2.91
N ALA A 141 -3.33 11.34 -3.78
CA ALA A 141 -3.12 10.32 -4.80
C ALA A 141 -2.06 10.73 -5.83
N VAL A 142 -2.09 12.00 -6.27
CA VAL A 142 -1.11 12.54 -7.22
C VAL A 142 0.30 12.55 -6.62
N GLY A 143 0.49 12.97 -5.36
CA GLY A 143 1.80 13.00 -4.72
C GLY A 143 2.43 11.61 -4.58
N ILE A 144 1.63 10.60 -4.23
CA ILE A 144 2.10 9.20 -4.25
C ILE A 144 2.42 8.78 -5.69
N ALA A 145 1.55 9.06 -6.65
CA ALA A 145 1.74 8.68 -8.05
C ALA A 145 3.01 9.27 -8.66
N GLU A 146 3.31 10.55 -8.40
CA GLU A 146 4.54 11.21 -8.82
C GLU A 146 5.77 10.52 -8.25
N THR A 147 5.73 10.17 -6.96
CA THR A 147 6.78 9.40 -6.30
C THR A 147 7.00 8.06 -7.01
N LEU A 148 5.93 7.30 -7.25
CA LEU A 148 6.00 6.01 -7.96
C LEU A 148 6.50 6.16 -9.40
N CYS A 149 6.11 7.22 -10.11
CA CYS A 149 6.59 7.51 -11.47
C CYS A 149 8.09 7.78 -11.53
N ASN A 150 8.66 8.38 -10.49
CA ASN A 150 10.09 8.69 -10.42
C ASN A 150 10.98 7.45 -10.24
N HIS A 151 10.39 6.30 -9.91
CA HIS A 151 11.10 5.02 -9.80
C HIS A 151 11.39 4.41 -11.17
N ILE A 152 12.36 3.50 -11.20
CA ILE A 152 12.65 2.64 -12.35
C ILE A 152 11.64 1.50 -12.33
N TRP A 153 10.79 1.43 -13.36
CA TRP A 153 9.78 0.40 -13.50
C TRP A 153 10.33 -0.81 -14.23
N VAL A 154 10.21 -1.98 -13.60
CA VAL A 154 10.61 -3.27 -14.15
C VAL A 154 9.40 -4.18 -14.16
N MET A 155 9.10 -4.75 -15.32
CA MET A 155 8.00 -5.67 -15.50
C MET A 155 8.51 -7.12 -15.54
N TYR A 156 8.31 -7.84 -14.45
CA TYR A 156 8.70 -9.24 -14.34
C TYR A 156 7.67 -10.16 -14.97
N VAL A 157 8.11 -10.96 -15.94
CA VAL A 157 7.30 -12.00 -16.56
C VAL A 157 7.70 -13.37 -16.01
N ASN A 158 6.77 -14.01 -15.33
CA ASN A 158 6.99 -15.28 -14.66
C ASN A 158 6.81 -16.47 -15.62
N LYS A 159 7.93 -17.08 -15.99
CA LYS A 159 7.99 -18.26 -16.86
C LYS A 159 7.90 -19.59 -16.09
N THR A 160 7.81 -19.55 -14.76
CA THR A 160 7.70 -20.74 -13.91
C THR A 160 6.26 -21.24 -13.81
N GLU A 161 6.05 -22.43 -13.28
CA GLU A 161 4.70 -22.96 -13.01
C GLU A 161 4.05 -22.40 -11.72
N TYR A 162 4.84 -21.73 -10.87
CA TYR A 162 4.41 -21.19 -9.58
C TYR A 162 3.83 -19.78 -9.79
N PRO A 163 2.56 -19.53 -9.47
CA PRO A 163 1.95 -18.22 -9.68
C PRO A 163 2.48 -17.19 -8.68
N PHE A 164 2.49 -15.92 -9.10
CA PHE A 164 2.55 -14.84 -8.12
C PHE A 164 1.30 -14.84 -7.24
N TYR A 165 1.51 -14.56 -5.96
CA TYR A 165 0.46 -14.24 -5.02
C TYR A 165 0.06 -12.78 -5.15
N THR A 166 -1.12 -12.45 -4.64
CA THR A 166 -1.51 -11.08 -4.31
C THR A 166 -2.17 -11.11 -2.93
N SER A 167 -2.51 -9.97 -2.35
CA SER A 167 -3.14 -9.91 -1.03
C SER A 167 -4.19 -8.80 -0.96
N ASP A 168 -4.82 -8.66 0.20
CA ASP A 168 -5.67 -7.52 0.51
C ASP A 168 -4.90 -6.20 0.75
N ASN A 169 -3.56 -6.26 0.68
CA ASN A 169 -2.65 -5.13 0.61
C ASN A 169 -1.60 -5.39 -0.49
N PRO A 170 -1.99 -5.28 -1.78
CA PRO A 170 -1.25 -5.86 -2.89
C PRO A 170 0.07 -5.14 -3.21
N VAL A 171 0.24 -3.90 -2.72
CA VAL A 171 1.44 -3.10 -2.92
C VAL A 171 2.33 -3.22 -1.68
N ALA A 172 3.47 -3.87 -1.83
CA ALA A 172 4.42 -4.07 -0.74
C ALA A 172 5.67 -3.20 -0.95
N THR A 173 6.19 -2.63 0.14
CA THR A 173 7.44 -1.86 0.16
C THR A 173 8.54 -2.64 0.87
N ILE A 174 9.66 -2.84 0.19
CA ILE A 174 10.78 -3.67 0.62
C ILE A 174 11.99 -2.75 0.81
N PRO A 175 12.31 -2.38 2.05
CA PRO A 175 13.51 -1.60 2.33
C PRO A 175 14.76 -2.49 2.25
N HIS A 176 15.66 -2.21 1.31
CA HIS A 176 16.96 -2.90 1.25
C HIS A 176 18.03 -2.23 2.11
N LYS A 177 17.74 -1.05 2.65
CA LYS A 177 18.59 -0.31 3.60
C LYS A 177 17.96 -0.36 4.99
N HIS A 178 18.79 -0.61 5.99
CA HIS A 178 18.37 -0.68 7.39
C HIS A 178 19.29 0.22 8.23
N ASP A 179 18.69 1.05 9.07
CA ASP A 179 19.38 1.86 10.07
C ASP A 179 18.70 1.70 11.43
N LYS A 180 19.44 1.96 12.51
CA LYS A 180 18.92 1.84 13.87
C LYS A 180 17.89 2.91 14.23
N TYR A 181 17.96 4.08 13.59
CA TYR A 181 17.16 5.26 13.94
C TYR A 181 16.22 5.72 12.81
N MET A 182 16.44 5.27 11.58
CA MET A 182 15.64 5.66 10.43
C MET A 182 14.98 4.46 9.75
N SER A 183 13.67 4.58 9.52
CA SER A 183 12.94 3.69 8.64
C SER A 183 13.18 4.06 7.17
N TYR A 184 13.36 3.04 6.34
CA TYR A 184 13.51 3.15 4.89
C TYR A 184 12.33 2.53 4.13
N GLY A 185 11.20 2.28 4.82
CA GLY A 185 10.01 1.66 4.23
C GLY A 185 9.10 2.59 3.43
N GLY A 186 9.46 3.87 3.29
CA GLY A 186 8.66 4.87 2.58
C GLY A 186 8.82 4.77 1.06
N PHE A 187 7.82 5.25 0.32
CA PHE A 187 7.82 5.16 -1.15
C PHE A 187 8.94 5.95 -1.83
N ASN A 188 9.56 6.92 -1.16
CA ASN A 188 10.70 7.70 -1.69
C ASN A 188 12.01 7.42 -0.92
N SER A 189 12.05 6.33 -0.15
CA SER A 189 13.21 5.99 0.66
C SER A 189 14.34 5.42 -0.19
N GLU A 190 15.58 5.79 0.15
CA GLU A 190 16.78 5.27 -0.51
C GLU A 190 16.81 3.73 -0.47
N GLY A 191 17.03 3.11 -1.64
CA GLY A 191 17.12 1.66 -1.77
C GLY A 191 15.80 0.90 -1.69
N VAL A 192 14.65 1.59 -1.63
CA VAL A 192 13.34 0.93 -1.59
C VAL A 192 13.04 0.21 -2.92
N GLU A 193 12.45 -0.98 -2.80
CA GLU A 193 11.79 -1.70 -3.88
C GLU A 193 10.29 -1.77 -3.56
N ILE A 194 9.45 -1.47 -4.54
CA ILE A 194 7.99 -1.51 -4.38
C ILE A 194 7.44 -2.52 -5.38
N VAL A 195 6.66 -3.48 -4.91
CA VAL A 195 6.17 -4.58 -5.75
C VAL A 195 4.66 -4.61 -5.80
N PHE A 196 4.13 -4.83 -7.01
CA PHE A 196 2.71 -4.89 -7.30
C PHE A 196 2.41 -6.03 -8.29
N PRO A 197 1.90 -7.18 -7.80
CA PRO A 197 1.48 -8.29 -8.65
C PRO A 197 0.26 -7.89 -9.49
N ILE A 198 0.38 -7.92 -10.83
CA ILE A 198 -0.71 -7.59 -11.76
C ILE A 198 -1.52 -8.86 -12.09
N THR A 199 -0.82 -9.96 -12.34
CA THR A 199 -1.42 -11.28 -12.59
C THR A 199 -0.53 -12.37 -11.99
N PRO A 200 -0.99 -13.63 -11.94
CA PRO A 200 -0.13 -14.77 -11.58
C PRO A 200 1.17 -14.90 -12.41
N LYS A 201 1.24 -14.21 -13.57
CA LYS A 201 2.34 -14.29 -14.53
C LYS A 201 3.08 -12.97 -14.76
N LEU A 202 2.62 -11.88 -14.18
CA LEU A 202 3.13 -10.54 -14.45
C LEU A 202 3.16 -9.73 -13.14
N LEU A 203 4.32 -9.19 -12.80
CA LEU A 203 4.53 -8.38 -11.60
C LEU A 203 5.26 -7.10 -11.99
N LEU A 204 4.78 -5.96 -11.49
CA LEU A 204 5.47 -4.70 -11.57
C LEU A 204 6.36 -4.54 -10.33
N ALA A 205 7.64 -4.28 -10.53
CA ALA A 205 8.55 -3.81 -9.50
C ALA A 205 9.00 -2.38 -9.82
N MET A 206 9.08 -1.54 -8.81
CA MET A 206 9.49 -0.14 -8.90
C MET A 206 10.69 0.05 -7.98
N TYR A 207 11.82 0.45 -8.55
CA TYR A 207 13.09 0.56 -7.83
C TYR A 207 13.51 2.01 -7.67
N GLU A 208 13.98 2.36 -6.48
CA GLU A 208 14.51 3.69 -6.21
C GLU A 208 15.67 4.02 -7.18
N LYS A 209 15.56 5.16 -7.85
CA LYS A 209 16.37 5.43 -9.03
C LYS A 209 17.87 5.54 -8.73
N THR A 210 18.26 6.22 -7.67
CA THR A 210 19.69 6.49 -7.37
C THR A 210 20.45 5.24 -6.95
N THR A 211 19.79 4.31 -6.27
CA THR A 211 20.41 3.04 -5.84
C THR A 211 20.51 2.04 -7.00
N TYR A 212 19.50 2.01 -7.89
CA TYR A 212 19.34 0.93 -8.87
C TYR A 212 19.58 1.33 -10.34
N ASP A 213 19.97 2.57 -10.64
CA ASP A 213 20.20 3.08 -12.01
C ASP A 213 21.20 2.27 -12.85
N LYS A 214 22.19 1.65 -12.19
CA LYS A 214 23.19 0.79 -12.83
C LYS A 214 22.72 -0.64 -13.05
N LEU A 215 21.68 -1.07 -12.35
CA LEU A 215 21.18 -2.45 -12.37
C LEU A 215 19.99 -2.60 -13.31
N PHE A 216 19.12 -1.59 -13.36
CA PHE A 216 17.88 -1.65 -14.12
C PHE A 216 17.74 -0.45 -15.05
N SER A 217 17.08 -0.69 -16.18
CA SER A 217 16.64 0.35 -17.11
C SER A 217 15.13 0.48 -17.03
N ASP A 218 14.64 1.71 -17.11
CA ASP A 218 13.24 2.02 -16.88
C ASP A 218 12.31 1.43 -17.96
N ARG A 219 11.17 0.91 -17.50
CA ARG A 219 10.11 0.24 -18.27
C ARG A 219 10.60 -0.93 -19.10
N GLN A 220 11.53 -1.72 -18.56
CA GLN A 220 12.00 -2.93 -19.22
C GLN A 220 11.29 -4.18 -18.69
N PHE A 221 11.26 -5.22 -19.51
CA PHE A 221 10.80 -6.54 -19.09
C PHE A 221 11.96 -7.40 -18.61
N TYR A 222 11.70 -8.28 -17.65
CA TYR A 222 12.64 -9.29 -17.18
C TYR A 222 11.94 -10.64 -17.02
N ALA A 223 12.53 -11.70 -17.55
CA ALA A 223 12.01 -13.05 -17.35
C ALA A 223 12.44 -13.60 -15.98
N LEU A 224 11.48 -14.09 -15.20
CA LEU A 224 11.77 -14.92 -14.04
C LEU A 224 11.61 -16.39 -14.41
N THR A 225 12.67 -17.16 -14.22
CA THR A 225 12.74 -18.58 -14.57
C THR A 225 12.98 -19.50 -13.37
N SER A 226 13.22 -18.94 -12.18
CA SER A 226 13.43 -19.69 -10.95
C SER A 226 12.26 -19.54 -9.98
N LYS A 227 11.95 -20.63 -9.28
CA LYS A 227 10.96 -20.62 -8.19
C LYS A 227 11.39 -19.67 -7.07
N ASP A 228 12.68 -19.64 -6.72
CA ASP A 228 13.20 -18.81 -5.63
C ASP A 228 12.91 -17.31 -5.83
N MET A 229 12.98 -16.82 -7.06
CA MET A 229 12.63 -15.42 -7.37
C MET A 229 11.12 -15.19 -7.25
N VAL A 230 10.29 -16.15 -7.65
CA VAL A 230 8.83 -16.07 -7.45
C VAL A 230 8.48 -16.11 -5.96
N ASP A 231 9.14 -17.00 -5.21
CA ASP A 231 8.97 -17.12 -3.77
C ASP A 231 9.41 -15.83 -3.06
N TYR A 232 10.49 -15.17 -3.49
CA TYR A 232 10.89 -13.86 -2.96
C TYR A 232 9.73 -12.86 -2.97
N PHE A 233 9.06 -12.69 -4.12
CA PHE A 233 7.91 -11.78 -4.25
C PHE A 233 6.68 -12.28 -3.48
N ASN A 234 6.41 -13.58 -3.53
CA ASN A 234 5.28 -14.18 -2.82
C ASN A 234 5.42 -14.04 -1.30
N CYS A 235 6.64 -14.16 -0.76
CA CYS A 235 6.93 -13.89 0.64
C CYS A 235 6.50 -12.46 1.01
N GLN A 236 6.79 -11.46 0.17
CA GLN A 236 6.38 -10.08 0.46
C GLN A 236 4.86 -9.93 0.49
N GLN A 237 4.14 -10.64 -0.38
CA GLN A 237 2.68 -10.63 -0.35
C GLN A 237 2.12 -11.28 0.92
N VAL A 238 2.84 -12.23 1.53
CA VAL A 238 2.48 -12.80 2.84
C VAL A 238 2.83 -11.81 3.96
N TYR A 239 4.06 -11.32 4.01
CA TYR A 239 4.54 -10.39 5.03
C TYR A 239 3.69 -9.11 5.14
N HIS A 240 3.30 -8.55 4.00
CA HIS A 240 2.56 -7.29 3.95
C HIS A 240 1.05 -7.48 3.86
N SER A 241 0.54 -8.71 3.80
CA SER A 241 -0.90 -8.97 3.82
C SER A 241 -1.51 -8.48 5.14
N TYR A 242 -2.74 -7.98 5.07
CA TYR A 242 -3.45 -7.56 6.27
C TYR A 242 -4.23 -8.74 6.88
N ARG A 243 -4.97 -9.49 6.05
CA ARG A 243 -5.71 -10.69 6.49
C ARG A 243 -5.59 -11.87 5.55
N CYS A 244 -5.48 -11.62 4.25
CA CYS A 244 -5.66 -12.66 3.24
C CYS A 244 -4.60 -12.55 2.13
N VAL A 245 -4.10 -13.71 1.73
CA VAL A 245 -3.29 -13.88 0.51
C VAL A 245 -4.11 -14.69 -0.50
N PHE A 246 -4.00 -14.33 -1.77
CA PHE A 246 -4.75 -14.90 -2.87
C PHE A 246 -3.80 -15.44 -3.95
N SER A 247 -4.23 -16.51 -4.63
CA SER A 247 -3.49 -17.11 -5.72
C SER A 247 -4.46 -17.75 -6.72
N GLY A 248 -4.10 -17.74 -8.00
CA GLY A 248 -4.86 -18.43 -9.05
C GLY A 248 -4.77 -19.97 -8.96
N LYS A 249 -3.95 -20.51 -8.05
CA LYS A 249 -3.87 -21.93 -7.74
C LYS A 249 -4.07 -22.15 -6.23
N THR A 250 -4.66 -23.27 -5.86
CA THR A 250 -4.79 -23.73 -4.47
C THR A 250 -3.45 -24.31 -3.96
N ASN A 251 -2.39 -23.51 -3.98
CA ASN A 251 -1.11 -23.84 -3.37
C ASN A 251 -0.63 -22.64 -2.55
N PHE A 252 -0.77 -22.77 -1.22
CA PHE A 252 -0.36 -21.79 -0.21
C PHE A 252 0.71 -22.35 0.74
N GLU A 253 1.44 -23.40 0.33
CA GLU A 253 2.46 -24.06 1.16
C GLU A 253 3.51 -23.07 1.68
N LEU A 254 3.89 -22.09 0.86
CA LEU A 254 4.81 -21.02 1.25
C LEU A 254 4.23 -20.17 2.39
N ALA A 255 3.00 -19.71 2.25
CA ALA A 255 2.33 -18.89 3.27
C ALA A 255 2.13 -19.69 4.57
N GLU A 256 1.70 -20.95 4.47
CA GLU A 256 1.56 -21.83 5.64
C GLU A 256 2.87 -22.08 6.36
N LYS A 257 3.97 -22.23 5.62
CA LYS A 257 5.30 -22.39 6.19
C LYS A 257 5.71 -21.13 6.94
N MET A 258 5.55 -19.96 6.33
CA MET A 258 5.88 -18.67 6.95
C MET A 258 5.09 -18.45 8.24
N CYS A 259 3.78 -18.68 8.24
CA CYS A 259 2.95 -18.55 9.45
C CYS A 259 3.31 -19.54 10.56
N LYS A 260 3.89 -20.72 10.23
CA LYS A 260 4.39 -21.67 11.23
C LYS A 260 5.72 -21.25 11.82
N GLU A 261 6.62 -20.70 10.99
CA GLU A 261 7.95 -20.26 11.39
C GLU A 261 7.93 -18.93 12.13
N GLN A 262 7.00 -18.05 11.77
CA GLN A 262 6.76 -16.72 12.34
C GLN A 262 5.26 -16.55 12.63
N PRO A 263 4.75 -17.12 13.74
CA PRO A 263 3.35 -17.00 14.11
C PRO A 263 2.84 -15.56 14.21
N GLU A 264 3.72 -14.62 14.51
CA GLU A 264 3.45 -13.19 14.64
C GLU A 264 2.97 -12.54 13.33
N LEU A 265 3.18 -13.16 12.17
CA LEU A 265 2.61 -12.72 10.89
C LEU A 265 1.08 -12.87 10.82
N GLN A 266 0.49 -13.63 11.74
CA GLN A 266 -0.97 -13.82 11.83
C GLN A 266 -1.64 -12.75 12.70
N GLU A 267 -0.85 -11.87 13.31
CA GLU A 267 -1.31 -10.77 14.15
C GLU A 267 -1.05 -9.43 13.48
N TYR A 268 -1.92 -8.44 13.74
CA TYR A 268 -1.67 -7.08 13.26
C TYR A 268 -0.47 -6.47 13.99
N GLN A 269 0.51 -5.97 13.24
CA GLN A 269 1.65 -5.26 13.79
C GLN A 269 1.73 -3.82 13.26
N SER A 270 1.88 -2.88 14.19
CA SER A 270 2.07 -1.47 13.87
C SER A 270 3.52 -1.21 13.47
N HIS A 271 3.77 -0.76 12.24
CA HIS A 271 5.13 -0.40 11.76
C HIS A 271 5.45 1.09 11.91
N ILE A 272 4.59 1.87 12.55
CA ILE A 272 4.76 3.32 12.69
C ILE A 272 5.60 3.65 13.93
N GLU A 273 6.67 4.41 13.79
CA GLU A 273 7.38 5.00 14.94
C GLU A 273 7.23 6.52 14.91
N VAL A 274 6.96 7.13 16.06
CA VAL A 274 6.85 8.60 16.21
C VAL A 274 7.82 9.03 17.31
N GLY A 275 8.75 9.92 17.00
CA GLY A 275 9.74 10.48 17.94
C GLY A 275 9.32 11.79 18.62
#